data_AF-A0AAW3WVT9-F1
#
_entry.id   AF-A0AAW3WVT9-F1
#
_cell.length_a   1.000
_cell.length_b   1.000
_cell.length_c   1.000
_cell.angle_alpha   90.00
_cell.angle_beta   90.00
_cell.angle_gamma   90.00
#
_symmetry.space_group_name_H-M   'P 1'
#
loop_
_entity.id
_entity.type
_entity.pdbx_description
1 polymer ?
#
loop_
_entity_poly.entity_id
_entity_poly.type
_entity_poly.pdbx_seq_one_letter_code
_entity_poly.pdbx_strand_id
1 'polypeptide(L)'
;MNGCAIIQTTAGGIIPELIIDSEDITKAGFLEGAAFKIEPYQDGLLITLISNEGEIERLLLEVDVHPHIGVDWIRDSGELYLAGDWLTQCGLTGQPLAISVIPGQLVIQVQQGNILA
;
A
#
# COMPACT_ATOMS: atom_id res chain seq x y z
N MET A 1 13.13 2.82 -10.74
CA MET A 1 13.83 3.93 -10.06
C MET A 1 13.34 3.93 -8.62
N ASN A 2 14.20 4.08 -7.62
CA ASN A 2 13.80 4.02 -6.22
C ASN A 2 13.05 5.31 -5.86
N GLY A 3 11.72 5.27 -5.90
CA GLY A 3 10.87 6.33 -5.38
C GLY A 3 11.11 6.50 -3.89
N CYS A 4 11.69 7.63 -3.50
CA CYS A 4 11.91 7.98 -2.10
C CYS A 4 10.59 8.52 -1.54
N ALA A 5 9.80 7.67 -0.88
CA ALA A 5 8.62 8.12 -0.14
C ALA A 5 9.08 8.69 1.21
N ILE A 6 8.74 9.96 1.48
CA ILE A 6 9.03 10.64 2.76
C ILE A 6 8.10 10.05 3.83
N ILE A 7 8.70 9.48 4.88
CA ILE A 7 8.00 8.89 6.02
C ILE A 7 7.91 9.94 7.13
N GLN A 8 6.70 10.40 7.47
CA GLN A 8 6.44 11.02 8.77
C GLN A 8 5.75 9.98 9.66
N THR A 9 6.49 9.42 10.61
CA THR A 9 5.90 8.63 11.71
C THR A 9 6.14 9.39 13.01
N THR A 10 5.06 9.77 13.70
CA THR A 10 5.16 10.47 14.98
C THR A 10 4.73 9.53 16.09
N ALA A 11 5.63 9.23 17.02
CA ALA A 11 5.30 8.41 18.19
C ALA A 11 4.44 9.23 19.17
N GLY A 12 3.17 8.84 19.34
CA GLY A 12 2.25 9.41 20.33
C GLY A 12 0.82 9.57 19.82
N GLY A 13 0.01 8.50 19.86
CA GLY A 13 -1.42 8.58 19.53
C GLY A 13 -1.77 8.93 18.07
N ILE A 14 -0.78 8.94 17.17
CA ILE A 14 -0.97 9.20 15.73
C ILE A 14 -1.03 7.85 15.00
N ILE A 15 -2.11 7.65 14.25
CA ILE A 15 -2.31 6.49 13.38
C ILE A 15 -1.18 6.52 12.33
N PRO A 16 -0.44 5.42 12.10
CA PRO A 16 0.57 5.39 11.05
C PRO A 16 -0.04 5.64 9.68
N GLU A 17 0.65 6.39 8.83
CA GLU A 17 0.23 6.73 7.48
C GLU A 17 1.34 6.44 6.46
N LEU A 18 0.95 6.04 5.25
CA LEU A 18 1.82 5.87 4.10
C LEU A 18 1.16 6.52 2.88
N ILE A 19 1.85 7.48 2.28
CA ILE A 19 1.45 8.16 1.05
C ILE A 19 2.46 7.81 -0.03
N ILE A 20 1.97 7.33 -1.18
CA ILE A 20 2.77 7.08 -2.37
C ILE A 20 2.20 7.96 -3.48
N ASP A 21 3.00 8.96 -3.87
CA ASP A 21 2.76 9.84 -5.00
C ASP A 21 3.95 9.71 -5.94
N SER A 22 3.78 8.97 -7.04
CA SER A 22 4.83 8.82 -8.04
C SER A 22 4.26 8.54 -9.42
N GLU A 23 4.95 9.02 -10.45
CA GLU A 23 4.58 8.73 -11.85
C GLU A 23 4.61 7.22 -12.16
N ASP A 24 5.41 6.44 -11.42
CA ASP A 24 5.52 5.00 -11.58
C ASP A 24 4.20 4.29 -11.23
N ILE A 25 3.49 4.71 -10.17
CA ILE A 25 2.19 4.12 -9.82
C ILE A 25 1.10 4.52 -10.81
N THR A 26 1.15 5.76 -11.32
CA THR A 26 0.23 6.22 -12.37
C THR A 26 0.41 5.40 -13.65
N LYS A 27 1.66 5.17 -14.09
CA LYS A 27 1.99 4.31 -15.24
C LYS A 27 1.58 2.86 -15.03
N ALA A 28 1.53 2.40 -13.80
CA ALA A 28 1.04 1.07 -13.44
C ALA A 28 -0.50 0.97 -13.38
N GLY A 29 -1.22 2.08 -13.59
CA GLY A 29 -2.69 2.10 -13.65
C GLY A 29 -3.38 2.51 -12.36
N PHE A 30 -2.64 2.89 -11.31
CA PHE A 30 -3.21 3.49 -10.10
C PHE A 30 -3.60 4.94 -10.40
N LEU A 31 -4.80 5.10 -10.96
CA LEU A 31 -5.39 6.38 -11.33
C LEU A 31 -6.45 6.78 -10.30
N GLU A 32 -6.78 8.08 -10.25
CA GLU A 32 -7.89 8.63 -9.45
C GLU A 32 -9.15 7.74 -9.53
N GLY A 33 -9.70 7.42 -8.36
CA GLY A 33 -10.92 6.61 -8.25
C GLY A 33 -10.74 5.12 -8.57
N ALA A 34 -9.54 4.65 -8.89
CA ALA A 34 -9.28 3.22 -9.04
C ALA A 34 -9.33 2.52 -7.68
N ALA A 35 -10.12 1.46 -7.58
CA ALA A 35 -10.15 0.60 -6.41
C ALA A 35 -8.93 -0.32 -6.38
N PHE A 36 -8.42 -0.58 -5.17
CA PHE A 36 -7.35 -1.52 -4.96
C PHE A 36 -7.59 -2.37 -3.71
N LYS A 37 -7.05 -3.59 -3.77
CA LYS A 37 -7.01 -4.54 -2.67
C LYS A 37 -5.67 -4.43 -1.95
N ILE A 38 -5.70 -4.54 -0.63
CA ILE A 38 -4.54 -4.51 0.27
C ILE A 38 -4.43 -5.90 0.92
N GLU A 39 -3.27 -6.52 0.82
CA GLU A 39 -3.00 -7.83 1.43
C GLU A 39 -1.60 -7.87 2.06
N PRO A 40 -1.41 -8.55 3.20
CA PRO A 40 -0.09 -8.91 3.69
C PRO A 40 0.65 -9.73 2.64
N TYR A 41 1.91 -9.38 2.41
CA TYR A 41 2.77 -10.08 1.47
C TYR A 41 4.19 -10.12 2.03
N GLN A 42 4.56 -11.31 2.56
CA GLN A 42 5.80 -11.48 3.33
C GLN A 42 5.85 -10.43 4.47
N ASP A 43 7.03 -9.90 4.78
CA ASP A 43 7.23 -8.81 5.76
C ASP A 43 6.86 -7.43 5.16
N GLY A 44 5.67 -7.35 4.54
CA GLY A 44 5.19 -6.16 3.84
C GLY A 44 3.79 -6.32 3.28
N LEU A 45 3.49 -5.55 2.23
CA LEU A 45 2.16 -5.45 1.62
C LEU A 45 2.20 -5.63 0.11
N LEU A 46 1.16 -6.26 -0.39
CA LEU A 46 0.81 -6.28 -1.81
C LEU A 46 -0.45 -5.44 -2.00
N ILE A 47 -0.36 -4.48 -2.91
CA ILE A 47 -1.47 -3.68 -3.39
C ILE A 47 -1.78 -4.14 -4.82
N THR A 48 -3.03 -4.50 -5.08
CA THR A 48 -3.46 -4.96 -6.41
C THR A 48 -4.68 -4.18 -6.87
N LEU A 49 -4.64 -3.62 -8.08
CA LEU A 49 -5.78 -2.96 -8.69
C LEU A 49 -6.95 -3.95 -8.87
N ILE A 50 -8.15 -3.47 -8.58
CA ILE A 50 -9.37 -4.23 -8.81
C ILE A 50 -10.04 -3.65 -10.06
N SER A 51 -10.00 -4.40 -11.15
CA SER A 51 -10.58 -3.96 -12.44
C SER A 51 -12.05 -4.36 -12.62
N ASN A 52 -12.59 -5.23 -11.77
CA ASN A 52 -13.96 -5.74 -11.86
C ASN A 52 -14.79 -5.21 -10.70
N GLU A 53 -15.85 -4.45 -11.00
CA GLU A 53 -16.80 -3.91 -10.01
C GLU A 53 -17.44 -5.02 -9.15
N GLY A 54 -17.74 -6.18 -9.73
CA GLY A 54 -18.27 -7.31 -8.97
C GLY A 54 -17.26 -7.90 -7.97
N GLU A 55 -15.95 -7.80 -8.23
CA GLU A 55 -14.93 -8.19 -7.25
C GLU A 55 -14.82 -7.16 -6.12
N ILE A 56 -15.04 -5.87 -6.39
CA ILE A 56 -15.10 -4.83 -5.35
C ILE A 56 -16.28 -5.14 -4.41
N GLU A 57 -17.48 -5.33 -4.96
CA GLU A 57 -18.68 -5.66 -4.17
C GLU A 57 -18.47 -6.91 -3.30
N ARG A 58 -17.90 -7.96 -3.90
CA ARG A 58 -17.59 -9.19 -3.18
C ARG A 58 -16.61 -8.96 -2.03
N LEU A 59 -15.52 -8.24 -2.25
CA LEU A 59 -14.52 -7.97 -1.21
C LEU A 59 -15.07 -7.10 -0.08
N LEU A 60 -15.94 -6.13 -0.39
CA LEU A 60 -16.62 -5.31 0.62
C LEU A 60 -17.57 -6.14 1.50
N LEU A 61 -18.18 -7.21 0.96
CA LEU A 61 -19.02 -8.14 1.74
C LEU A 61 -18.19 -9.13 2.58
N GLU A 62 -16.95 -9.40 2.19
CA GLU A 62 -16.07 -10.37 2.86
C GLU A 62 -15.11 -9.73 3.88
N VAL A 63 -15.15 -8.40 4.07
CA VAL A 63 -14.19 -7.66 4.91
C VAL A 63 -14.19 -8.12 6.38
N ASP A 64 -15.35 -8.53 6.91
CA ASP A 64 -15.47 -9.05 8.29
C ASP A 64 -14.98 -10.50 8.43
N VAL A 65 -14.81 -11.21 7.32
CA VAL A 65 -14.39 -12.63 7.29
C VAL A 65 -12.87 -12.75 7.17
N HIS A 66 -12.22 -11.78 6.53
CA HIS A 66 -10.78 -11.76 6.30
C HIS A 66 -10.16 -10.48 6.89
N PRO A 67 -9.82 -10.45 8.19
CA PRO A 67 -9.38 -9.23 8.90
C PRO A 67 -8.04 -8.68 8.41
N HIS A 68 -7.40 -9.36 7.45
CA HIS A 68 -6.12 -8.98 6.86
C HIS A 68 -6.28 -8.50 5.41
N ILE A 69 -7.49 -8.47 4.84
CA ILE A 69 -7.74 -7.96 3.50
C ILE A 69 -8.42 -6.60 3.62
N GLY A 70 -7.82 -5.59 3.01
CA GLY A 70 -8.40 -4.24 2.90
C GLY A 70 -8.82 -3.95 1.47
N VAL A 71 -9.79 -3.04 1.32
CA VAL A 71 -10.14 -2.42 0.04
C VAL A 71 -10.16 -0.92 0.25
N ASP A 72 -9.48 -0.19 -0.62
CA ASP A 72 -9.48 1.27 -0.60
C ASP A 72 -9.37 1.81 -2.05
N TRP A 73 -9.44 3.13 -2.21
CA TRP A 73 -9.43 3.81 -3.50
C TRP A 73 -8.26 4.79 -3.60
N ILE A 74 -7.72 4.93 -4.81
CA ILE A 74 -6.80 6.02 -5.11
C ILE A 74 -7.55 7.33 -4.96
N ARG A 75 -6.95 8.26 -4.21
CA ARG A 75 -7.56 9.56 -3.91
C ARG A 75 -7.76 10.38 -5.18
N ASP A 76 -8.62 11.38 -5.10
CA ASP A 76 -8.83 12.39 -6.16
C ASP A 76 -7.52 13.15 -6.49
N SER A 77 -6.56 13.19 -5.57
CA SER A 77 -5.21 13.72 -5.82
C SER A 77 -4.34 12.82 -6.72
N GLY A 78 -4.76 11.59 -7.00
CA GLY A 78 -3.95 10.55 -7.65
C GLY A 78 -3.03 9.79 -6.69
N GLU A 79 -3.04 10.13 -5.40
CA GLU A 79 -2.19 9.51 -4.39
C GLU A 79 -2.76 8.17 -3.91
N LEU A 80 -1.88 7.18 -3.75
CA LEU A 80 -2.18 6.00 -2.97
C LEU A 80 -1.93 6.33 -1.49
N TYR A 81 -2.97 6.23 -0.68
CA TYR A 81 -2.93 6.50 0.75
C TYR A 81 -3.31 5.27 1.55
N LEU A 82 -2.56 4.98 2.61
CA LEU A 82 -2.85 3.93 3.57
C LEU A 82 -2.69 4.49 4.98
N ALA A 83 -3.58 4.09 5.89
CA ALA A 83 -3.46 4.42 7.30
C ALA A 83 -3.91 3.27 8.19
N GLY A 84 -3.29 3.15 9.37
CA GLY A 84 -3.72 2.21 10.40
C GLY A 84 -2.57 1.52 11.12
N ASP A 85 -2.88 0.98 12.30
CA ASP A 85 -1.91 0.26 13.14
C ASP A 85 -1.33 -0.99 12.47
N TRP A 86 -2.03 -1.53 11.47
CA TRP A 86 -1.57 -2.66 10.67
C TRP A 86 -0.28 -2.33 9.90
N LEU A 87 0.02 -1.07 9.59
CA LEU A 87 1.32 -0.67 9.04
C LEU A 87 2.46 -0.92 10.04
N THR A 88 2.23 -0.66 11.33
CA THR A 88 3.18 -1.00 12.40
C THR A 88 3.26 -2.51 12.60
N GLN A 89 2.14 -3.22 12.56
CA GLN A 89 2.10 -4.68 12.69
C GLN A 89 2.84 -5.40 11.54
N CYS A 90 2.80 -4.84 10.34
CA CYS A 90 3.56 -5.29 9.18
C CYS A 90 5.04 -4.85 9.20
N GLY A 91 5.48 -4.14 10.25
CA GLY A 91 6.86 -3.68 10.37
C GLY A 91 7.24 -2.58 9.37
N LEU A 92 6.29 -1.84 8.80
CA LEU A 92 6.59 -0.83 7.78
C LEU A 92 6.90 0.57 8.36
N THR A 93 6.76 0.75 9.67
CA THR A 93 7.00 2.05 10.32
C THR A 93 8.42 2.21 10.86
N GLY A 94 8.98 3.40 10.75
CA GLY A 94 10.26 3.77 11.37
C GLY A 94 11.52 3.33 10.62
N GLN A 95 11.37 2.80 9.39
CA GLN A 95 12.48 2.34 8.57
C GLN A 95 12.24 2.63 7.08
N PRO A 96 13.30 2.76 6.26
CA PRO A 96 13.15 2.99 4.83
C PRO A 96 12.38 1.85 4.15
N LEU A 97 11.54 2.21 3.17
CA LEU A 97 10.73 1.26 2.42
C LEU A 97 11.25 1.08 0.99
N ALA A 98 11.17 -0.14 0.49
CA ALA A 98 11.33 -0.48 -0.91
C ALA A 98 9.95 -0.64 -1.55
N ILE A 99 9.71 0.07 -2.65
CA ILE A 99 8.46 0.01 -3.41
C ILE A 99 8.78 -0.56 -4.79
N SER A 100 8.22 -1.72 -5.10
CA SER A 100 8.32 -2.35 -6.42
C SER A 100 6.99 -2.19 -7.15
N VAL A 101 7.03 -1.64 -8.35
CA VAL A 101 5.83 -1.33 -9.14
C VAL A 101 5.85 -2.12 -10.46
N ILE A 102 4.75 -2.80 -10.75
CA ILE A 102 4.48 -3.43 -12.04
C ILE A 102 3.04 -3.07 -12.47
N PRO A 103 2.65 -3.23 -13.74
CA PRO A 103 1.28 -2.93 -14.16
C PRO A 103 0.24 -3.64 -13.29
N GLY A 104 -0.64 -2.86 -12.66
CA GLY A 104 -1.71 -3.34 -11.79
C GLY A 104 -1.31 -3.74 -10.37
N GLN A 105 -0.03 -3.73 -10.01
CA GLN A 105 0.41 -4.17 -8.69
C GLN A 105 1.57 -3.35 -8.13
N LEU A 106 1.58 -3.23 -6.80
CA LEU A 106 2.60 -2.53 -6.05
C LEU A 106 2.94 -3.34 -4.79
N VAL A 107 4.23 -3.61 -4.59
CA VAL A 107 4.74 -4.30 -3.40
C VAL A 107 5.49 -3.31 -2.52
N ILE A 108 5.11 -3.23 -1.25
CA ILE A 108 5.71 -2.36 -0.24
C ILE A 108 6.38 -3.24 0.79
N GLN A 109 7.70 -3.12 0.94
CA GLN A 109 8.47 -3.87 1.92
C GLN A 109 9.48 -2.98 2.60
N VAL A 110 10.01 -3.44 3.71
CA VAL A 110 11.18 -2.83 4.35
C VAL A 110 12.34 -2.89 3.38
N GLN A 111 13.05 -1.77 3.20
CA GLN A 111 14.27 -1.78 2.42
C GLN A 111 15.31 -2.64 3.15
N GLN A 112 15.59 -3.82 2.61
CA GLN A 112 16.71 -4.61 3.08
C GLN A 112 17.99 -3.86 2.69
N GLY A 113 18.74 -3.38 3.68
CA GLY A 113 20.08 -2.87 3.45
C GLY A 113 20.89 -3.98 2.77
N ASN A 114 21.62 -3.64 1.71
CA ASN A 114 22.60 -4.54 1.12
C ASN A 114 23.60 -4.96 2.21
N ILE A 115 23.35 -6.06 2.93
CA ILE A 115 24.42 -6.83 3.56
C ILE A 115 25.06 -7.59 2.39
N LEU A 116 25.92 -6.89 1.66
CA LEU A 116 26.99 -7.56 0.94
C LEU A 116 27.88 -8.15 2.03
N ALA A 117 27.68 -9.43 2.32
CA ALA A 117 28.63 -10.24 3.07
C ALA A 117 29.94 -10.41 2.29
#